data_AF-A0A2V8J7J4-F1
#
_entry.id   AF-A0A2V8J7J4-F1
#
_cell.length_a   1.000
_cell.length_b   1.000
_cell.length_c   1.000
_cell.angle_alpha   90.00
_cell.angle_beta   90.00
_cell.angle_gamma   90.00
#
_symmetry.space_group_name_H-M   'P 1'
#
loop_
_entity.id
_entity.type
_entity.pdbx_description
1 polymer ?
#
loop_
_entity_poly.entity_id
_entity_poly.type
_entity_poly.pdbx_seq_one_letter_code
_entity_poly.pdbx_strand_id
1 'polypeptide(L)'
;ESDVRLYHLHIDPRFGQADLDVVLPMRRLTELAHEGVVRQPAARHYSIMGYILEPDVLVGETAPAIAERMRADGVDAAALVPA
;
A
#
# COMPACT_ATOMS: atom_id res chain seq x y z
N GLU A 1 -3.47 -15.55 2.72
CA GLU A 1 -2.60 -14.96 3.76
C GLU A 1 -1.56 -15.94 4.30
N SER A 2 -1.88 -17.22 4.51
CA SER A 2 -0.95 -18.27 5.00
C SER A 2 0.38 -18.40 4.26
N ASP A 3 0.40 -18.00 2.98
CA ASP A 3 1.56 -18.11 2.09
C ASP A 3 2.43 -16.85 2.10
N VAL A 4 2.07 -15.84 2.88
CA VAL A 4 2.85 -14.61 3.04
C VAL A 4 3.92 -14.81 4.10
N ARG A 5 5.12 -14.31 3.83
CA ARG A 5 6.24 -14.25 4.77
C ARG A 5 6.73 -12.81 4.86
N LEU A 6 7.08 -12.37 6.06
CA LEU A 6 7.63 -11.05 6.30
C LEU A 6 9.08 -11.17 6.75
N TYR A 7 9.92 -10.34 6.14
CA TYR A 7 11.34 -10.24 6.47
C TYR A 7 11.77 -8.79 6.36
N HIS A 8 12.30 -8.25 7.44
CA HIS A 8 12.90 -6.92 7.47
C HIS A 8 14.00 -6.88 8.54
N LEU A 9 15.09 -6.16 8.28
CA LEU A 9 16.22 -6.09 9.22
C LEU A 9 15.98 -5.12 10.38
N HIS A 10 15.09 -4.14 10.20
CA HIS A 10 14.89 -3.02 11.12
C HIS A 10 13.45 -2.84 11.61
N ILE A 11 12.51 -3.68 11.13
CA ILE A 11 11.10 -3.63 11.52
C ILE A 11 10.76 -4.98 12.14
N ASP A 12 10.10 -4.96 13.30
CA ASP A 12 9.69 -6.18 13.98
C ASP A 12 8.62 -6.91 13.17
N PRO A 13 8.92 -8.09 12.59
CA PRO A 13 7.99 -8.76 11.69
C PRO A 13 6.78 -9.33 12.43
N ARG A 14 6.81 -9.43 13.76
CA ARG A 14 5.74 -10.08 14.54
C ARG A 14 4.39 -9.39 14.37
N PHE A 15 4.38 -8.06 14.21
CA PHE A 15 3.13 -7.32 14.01
C PHE A 15 2.46 -7.69 12.70
N GLY A 16 3.21 -7.66 11.59
CA GLY A 16 2.65 -8.07 10.29
C GLY A 16 2.40 -9.57 10.18
N GLN A 17 3.13 -10.41 10.92
CA GLN A 17 2.86 -11.85 11.00
C GLN A 17 1.55 -12.14 11.73
N ALA A 18 1.20 -11.31 12.72
CA ALA A 18 -0.05 -11.42 13.47
C ALA A 18 -1.23 -10.80 12.69
N ASP A 19 -1.02 -9.68 11.99
CA ASP A 19 -2.03 -9.01 11.19
C ASP A 19 -1.39 -8.36 9.95
N LEU A 20 -1.64 -8.91 8.77
CA LEU A 20 -1.11 -8.37 7.51
C LEU A 20 -1.67 -6.98 7.16
N ASP A 21 -2.81 -6.59 7.75
CA ASP A 21 -3.41 -5.29 7.46
C ASP A 21 -2.54 -4.12 7.99
N VAL A 22 -1.59 -4.37 8.91
CA VAL A 22 -0.63 -3.34 9.36
C VAL A 22 0.42 -3.00 8.31
N VAL A 23 0.64 -3.89 7.33
CA VAL A 23 1.59 -3.69 6.23
C VAL A 23 0.86 -3.32 4.94
N LEU A 24 -0.24 -4.01 4.63
CA LEU A 24 -1.08 -3.75 3.46
C LEU A 24 -2.56 -4.02 3.82
N PRO A 25 -3.35 -2.98 4.17
CA PRO A 25 -4.68 -3.09 4.79
C PRO A 25 -5.80 -3.50 3.81
N MET A 26 -5.65 -4.63 3.13
CA MET A 26 -6.61 -5.10 2.12
C MET A 26 -7.98 -5.45 2.71
N ARG A 27 -8.02 -6.07 3.90
CA ARG A 27 -9.31 -6.37 4.53
C ARG A 27 -9.96 -5.09 5.02
N ARG A 28 -9.19 -4.13 5.56
CA ARG A 28 -9.74 -2.84 6.01
C ARG A 28 -10.32 -2.02 4.87
N LEU A 29 -9.68 -2.02 3.71
CA LEU A 29 -10.26 -1.40 2.51
C LEU A 29 -11.57 -2.09 2.08
N THR A 30 -11.64 -3.42 2.23
CA THR A 30 -12.87 -4.19 1.94
C THR A 30 -13.98 -3.90 2.93
N GLU A 31 -13.65 -3.81 4.22
CA GLU A 31 -14.57 -3.43 5.31
C GLU A 31 -15.16 -2.03 5.06
N LEU A 32 -14.31 -1.04 4.75
CA LEU A 32 -14.75 0.32 4.41
C LEU A 32 -15.68 0.36 3.18
N ALA A 33 -15.43 -0.50 2.19
CA ALA A 33 -16.31 -0.62 1.02
C ALA A 33 -17.66 -1.26 1.39
N HIS A 34 -17.65 -2.29 2.24
CA HIS A 34 -18.86 -2.94 2.74
C HIS A 34 -19.70 -1.99 3.61
N GLU A 35 -19.06 -1.14 4.40
CA GLU A 35 -19.70 -0.10 5.21
C GLU A 35 -20.19 1.11 4.38
N GLY A 36 -19.86 1.16 3.09
CA GLY A 36 -20.25 2.25 2.19
C GLY A 36 -19.47 3.55 2.39
N VAL A 37 -18.38 3.52 3.16
CA VAL A 37 -17.49 4.68 3.37
C VAL A 37 -16.74 5.02 2.08
N VAL A 38 -16.27 3.99 1.37
CA VAL A 38 -15.73 4.10 0.01
C VAL A 38 -16.56 3.22 -0.92
N ARG A 39 -16.54 3.51 -2.23
CA ARG A 39 -17.30 2.70 -3.19
C ARG A 39 -16.72 1.29 -3.36
N GLN A 40 -15.41 1.22 -3.62
CA GLN A 40 -14.69 -0.03 -3.89
C GLN A 40 -13.17 0.20 -3.78
N PRO A 41 -12.38 -0.83 -3.41
CA PRO A 41 -10.93 -0.79 -3.55
C PRO A 41 -10.49 -0.72 -5.02
N ALA A 42 -9.31 -0.14 -5.27
CA ALA A 42 -8.73 -0.09 -6.61
C ALA A 42 -8.26 -1.47 -7.09
N ALA A 43 -8.19 -1.69 -8.41
CA ALA A 43 -7.68 -2.95 -8.97
C ALA A 43 -6.16 -3.15 -8.76
N ARG A 44 -5.42 -2.04 -8.58
CA ARG A 44 -3.96 -2.04 -8.42
C ARG A 44 -3.57 -1.36 -7.11
N HIS A 45 -2.63 -1.99 -6.41
CA HIS A 45 -2.04 -1.47 -5.19
C HIS A 45 -0.53 -1.37 -5.38
N TYR A 46 0.08 -0.40 -4.71
CA TYR A 46 1.49 -0.07 -4.91
C TYR A 46 2.22 -0.20 -3.58
N SER A 47 3.41 -0.77 -3.65
CA SER A 47 4.38 -0.80 -2.55
C SER A 47 5.71 -0.33 -3.12
N ILE A 48 6.47 0.37 -2.29
CA ILE A 48 7.78 0.92 -2.63
C ILE A 48 8.73 0.42 -1.56
N MET A 49 9.97 0.09 -1.95
CA MET A 49 10.98 -0.23 -0.97
C MET A 49 11.24 0.99 -0.08
N GLY A 50 11.38 0.77 1.22
CA GLY A 50 12.02 1.73 2.11
C GLY A 50 13.51 1.89 1.78
N TYR A 51 14.14 2.90 2.38
CA TYR A 51 15.57 3.20 2.19
C TYR A 51 15.97 3.41 0.72
N ILE A 52 15.30 4.34 0.05
CA ILE A 52 15.59 4.71 -1.33
C ILE A 52 16.83 5.63 -1.35
N LEU A 53 17.90 5.17 -1.99
CA LEU A 53 19.16 5.91 -2.09
C LEU A 53 19.08 7.12 -3.01
N GLU A 54 18.17 7.09 -3.99
CA GLU A 54 17.95 8.15 -4.98
C GLU A 54 16.53 8.73 -4.82
N PRO A 55 16.27 9.54 -3.77
CA PRO A 55 14.95 10.07 -3.49
C PRO A 55 14.42 10.98 -4.60
N ASP A 56 15.32 11.64 -5.35
CA ASP A 56 14.93 12.52 -6.45
C ASP A 56 14.25 11.75 -7.59
N VAL A 57 14.67 10.50 -7.86
CA VAL A 57 14.02 9.62 -8.85
C VAL A 57 12.64 9.17 -8.34
N LEU A 58 12.52 8.89 -7.04
CA LEU A 58 11.22 8.58 -6.45
C LEU A 58 10.24 9.73 -6.64
N VAL A 59 10.66 10.95 -6.29
CA VAL A 59 9.81 12.15 -6.30
C VAL A 59 9.55 12.63 -7.72
N GLY A 60 10.57 12.63 -8.59
CA GLY A 60 10.49 13.19 -9.94
C GLY A 60 9.87 12.24 -10.97
N GLU A 61 9.99 10.92 -10.77
CA GLU A 61 9.60 9.95 -11.80
C GLU A 61 8.62 8.90 -11.26
N THR A 62 8.99 8.19 -10.19
CA THR A 62 8.24 7.01 -9.74
C THR A 62 6.89 7.36 -9.14
N ALA A 63 6.84 8.29 -8.18
CA ALA A 63 5.61 8.71 -7.52
C ALA A 63 4.63 9.39 -8.50
N PRO A 64 5.07 10.29 -9.40
CA PRO A 64 4.22 10.81 -10.47
C PRO A 64 3.64 9.70 -11.36
N ALA A 65 4.46 8.75 -11.81
CA ALA A 65 3.98 7.64 -12.66
C ALA A 65 2.94 6.75 -11.94
N ILE A 66 3.10 6.52 -10.63
CA ILE A 66 2.11 5.82 -9.82
C ILE A 66 0.80 6.63 -9.77
N ALA A 67 0.87 7.93 -9.48
CA ALA A 67 -0.28 8.81 -9.42
C ALA A 67 -1.04 8.89 -10.76
N GLU A 68 -0.32 8.92 -11.89
CA GLU A 68 -0.95 8.88 -13.22
C GLU A 68 -1.71 7.58 -13.46
N ARG A 69 -1.13 6.43 -13.07
CA ARG A 69 -1.80 5.13 -13.20
C ARG A 69 -3.00 5.00 -12.28
N MET A 70 -2.90 5.49 -11.04
CA MET A 70 -4.05 5.55 -10.12
C MET A 70 -5.18 6.40 -10.70
N ARG A 71 -4.85 7.58 -11.25
CA ARG A 71 -5.83 8.45 -11.90
C ARG A 71 -6.47 7.78 -13.12
N ALA A 72 -5.68 7.08 -13.94
CA ALA A 72 -6.20 6.31 -15.08
C ALA A 72 -7.11 5.15 -14.64
N ASP A 73 -6.90 4.59 -13.45
CA ASP A 73 -7.73 3.55 -12.85
C ASP A 73 -8.99 4.12 -12.15
N GLY A 74 -9.19 5.44 -12.17
CA GLY A 74 -10.33 6.11 -11.52
C GLY A 74 -10.22 6.14 -10.00
N VAL A 75 -9.01 6.15 -9.44
CA VAL A 75 -8.80 6.27 -8.00
C VAL A 75 -9.02 7.72 -7.55
N ASP A 76 -9.97 7.92 -6.63
CA ASP A 76 -10.30 9.23 -6.05
C ASP A 76 -9.42 9.60 -4.84
N ALA A 77 -8.96 8.59 -4.09
CA ALA A 77 -8.16 8.75 -2.88
C ALA A 77 -7.20 7.58 -2.68
N ALA A 78 -6.05 7.84 -2.05
CA ALA A 78 -5.05 6.83 -1.71
C ALA A 78 -4.86 6.76 -0.20
N ALA A 79 -4.83 5.55 0.35
CA ALA A 79 -4.37 5.29 1.71
C ALA A 79 -2.84 5.11 1.67
N LEU A 80 -2.10 5.97 2.37
CA LEU A 80 -0.66 5.84 2.54
C LEU A 80 -0.38 5.13 3.87
N VAL A 81 0.29 3.98 3.81
CA VAL A 81 0.58 3.14 4.98
C VAL A 81 2.10 3.07 5.16
N PRO A 82 2.66 3.78 6.15
CA PRO A 82 4.06 3.62 6.51
C PRO A 82 4.24 2.29 7.26
N ALA A 83 5.29 1.55 6.89
CA ALA A 83 5.71 0.31 7.56
C ALA A 83 6.86 0.56 8.55
#